data_AF-A0A1G7VKX6-F1
#
_entry.id   AF-A0A1G7VKX6-F1
#
_cell.length_a   1.000
_cell.length_b   1.000
_cell.length_c   1.000
_cell.angle_alpha   90.00
_cell.angle_beta   90.00
_cell.angle_gamma   90.00
#
_symmetry.space_group_name_H-M   'P 1'
#
loop_
_entity.id
_entity.type
_entity.pdbx_description
1 polymer ?
#
loop_
_entity_poly.entity_id
_entity_poly.type
_entity_poly.pdbx_seq_one_letter_code
_entity_poly.pdbx_strand_id
1 'polypeptide(L)'
;MALIRIRGNFDGIVNYLKNGNKSGRLEGRDELDDRFTLCGNIDLLDQSIKSIHSDRIRYTHVTISFKDDGVDEKTLKKIVDYYRDLIFNAYREDEYLYYAEAHIPRIKKVIGKNGIVRSRKPHCHIVVPNINLKTGKAMNPWGGVHKHHLEFHDAIQEAICAKFGSISPALSRRTDFNMESDVLEGYRGDVFLDNKKHIKQIVLDEIIEKNMSSKAELRTFLRTLGETKTRNRGKLNEYEAIKPTGAENFTNLREYVFTQEFLKLTPSSKKKHSLSRKLNPTAQ
;
A
#
# COMPACT_ATOMS: atom_id res chain seq x y z
N MET A 1 -0.95 1.23 10.51
CA MET A 1 -1.34 0.07 9.66
C MET A 1 -0.09 -0.67 9.22
N ALA A 2 -0.07 -2.01 9.34
CA ALA A 2 1.01 -2.85 8.80
C ALA A 2 0.48 -3.68 7.61
N LEU A 3 1.10 -3.57 6.44
CA LEU A 3 0.74 -4.32 5.23
C LEU A 3 1.84 -5.32 4.89
N ILE A 4 1.51 -6.61 4.83
CA ILE A 4 2.44 -7.69 4.56
C ILE A 4 2.31 -8.11 3.09
N ARG A 5 3.44 -8.24 2.40
CA ARG A 5 3.52 -8.77 1.04
C ARG A 5 4.60 -9.84 0.97
N ILE A 6 4.27 -10.98 0.40
CA ILE A 6 5.16 -12.14 0.31
C ILE A 6 5.41 -12.43 -1.16
N ARG A 7 6.68 -12.65 -1.53
CA ARG A 7 7.11 -12.97 -2.90
C ARG A 7 8.22 -14.00 -2.87
N GLY A 8 8.17 -14.96 -3.78
CA GLY A 8 9.28 -15.84 -4.06
C GLY A 8 10.12 -15.31 -5.22
N ASN A 9 11.44 -15.36 -5.11
CA ASN A 9 12.36 -14.98 -6.18
C ASN A 9 13.58 -15.93 -6.24
N PHE A 10 14.40 -15.75 -7.29
CA PHE A 10 15.57 -16.62 -7.57
C PHE A 10 16.89 -16.00 -7.14
N ASP A 11 17.11 -14.72 -7.43
CA ASP A 11 18.37 -14.02 -7.12
C ASP A 11 18.12 -12.50 -6.95
N GLY A 12 19.18 -11.73 -6.67
CA GLY A 12 19.22 -10.28 -6.75
C GLY A 12 18.81 -9.53 -5.48
N ILE A 13 18.32 -10.22 -4.45
CA ILE A 13 17.81 -9.55 -3.22
C ILE A 13 18.91 -8.83 -2.45
N VAL A 14 20.10 -9.42 -2.32
CA VAL A 14 21.22 -8.81 -1.58
C VAL A 14 21.68 -7.54 -2.28
N ASN A 15 21.86 -7.59 -3.60
CA ASN A 15 22.17 -6.40 -4.39
C ASN A 15 21.06 -5.34 -4.30
N TYR A 16 19.79 -5.77 -4.33
CA TYR A 16 18.66 -4.87 -4.16
C TYR A 16 18.70 -4.18 -2.78
N LEU A 17 18.91 -4.91 -1.69
CA LEU A 17 18.96 -4.35 -0.33
C LEU A 17 20.13 -3.38 -0.16
N LYS A 18 21.32 -3.76 -0.66
CA LYS A 18 22.55 -2.93 -0.61
C LYS A 18 22.45 -1.68 -1.48
N ASN A 19 22.04 -1.81 -2.74
CA ASN A 19 22.21 -0.75 -3.75
C ASN A 19 20.90 -0.13 -4.27
N GLY A 20 19.76 -0.79 -4.07
CA GLY A 20 18.48 -0.37 -4.64
C GLY A 20 18.33 -0.64 -6.13
N ASN A 21 17.12 -0.40 -6.63
CA ASN A 21 16.85 -0.35 -8.08
C ASN A 21 17.05 1.09 -8.57
N LYS A 22 18.16 1.36 -9.27
CA LYS A 22 18.48 2.65 -9.91
C LYS A 22 17.61 2.96 -11.15
N SER A 23 16.46 2.31 -11.32
CA SER A 23 15.56 2.58 -12.45
C SER A 23 14.77 3.87 -12.20
N GLY A 24 15.38 5.02 -12.53
CA GLY A 24 14.66 6.29 -12.74
C GLY A 24 14.75 7.35 -11.63
N ARG A 25 15.75 7.34 -10.74
CA ARG A 25 15.94 8.36 -9.70
C ARG A 25 17.38 8.89 -9.70
N LEU A 26 17.58 10.11 -9.19
CA LEU A 26 18.88 10.78 -9.10
C LEU A 26 19.66 10.36 -7.84
N GLU A 27 18.95 10.16 -6.72
CA GLU A 27 19.54 9.86 -5.40
C GLU A 27 19.80 8.34 -5.20
N GLY A 28 20.89 8.03 -4.49
CA GLY A 28 21.27 6.68 -4.07
C GLY A 28 20.40 6.14 -2.94
N ARG A 29 20.35 4.82 -2.74
CA ARG A 29 19.47 4.22 -1.71
C ARG A 29 19.86 4.62 -0.28
N ASP A 30 21.14 4.85 -0.04
CA ASP A 30 21.69 5.26 1.26
C ASP A 30 21.31 6.71 1.63
N GLU A 31 21.01 7.54 0.63
CA GLU A 31 20.53 8.91 0.83
C GLU A 31 19.04 8.94 1.21
N LEU A 32 18.30 7.86 0.93
CA LEU A 32 16.85 7.80 1.05
C LEU A 32 16.36 7.18 2.35
N ASP A 33 17.03 6.15 2.85
CA ASP A 33 16.61 5.40 4.03
C ASP A 33 17.77 5.19 5.01
N ASP A 34 17.49 5.37 6.30
CA ASP A 34 18.25 4.75 7.37
C ASP A 34 17.94 3.26 7.43
N ARG A 35 18.99 2.44 7.38
CA ARG A 35 18.87 0.98 7.35
C ARG A 35 19.41 0.37 8.63
N PHE A 36 18.62 -0.52 9.23
CA PHE A 36 18.97 -1.20 10.46
C PHE A 36 18.76 -2.70 10.28
N THR A 37 19.82 -3.49 10.43
CA THR A 37 19.68 -4.95 10.48
C THR A 37 19.01 -5.32 11.80
N LEU A 38 17.80 -5.89 11.72
CA LEU A 38 17.02 -6.29 12.90
C LEU A 38 17.38 -7.71 13.37
N CYS A 39 17.80 -8.57 12.43
CA CYS A 39 18.30 -9.91 12.72
C CYS A 39 19.03 -10.54 11.52
N GLY A 40 19.92 -11.49 11.83
CA GLY A 40 20.64 -12.28 10.84
C GLY A 40 21.86 -11.57 10.26
N ASN A 41 22.49 -12.22 9.29
CA ASN A 41 23.69 -11.71 8.62
C ASN A 41 23.47 -11.78 7.09
N ILE A 42 23.67 -10.65 6.42
CA ILE A 42 23.38 -10.51 4.98
C ILE A 42 24.34 -11.34 4.11
N ASP A 43 25.58 -11.56 4.54
CA ASP A 43 26.55 -12.33 3.78
C ASP A 43 26.29 -13.84 3.93
N LEU A 44 25.88 -14.30 5.12
CA LEU A 44 25.38 -15.67 5.31
C LEU A 44 24.10 -15.92 4.51
N LEU A 45 23.20 -14.93 4.45
CA LEU A 45 22.02 -14.99 3.59
C LEU A 45 22.42 -15.18 2.12
N ASP A 46 23.35 -14.35 1.63
CA ASP A 46 23.81 -14.40 0.23
C ASP A 46 24.41 -15.77 -0.12
N GLN A 47 25.29 -16.29 0.74
CA GLN A 47 25.89 -17.60 0.58
C GLN A 47 24.83 -18.71 0.57
N SER A 48 23.87 -18.65 1.50
CA SER A 48 22.80 -19.65 1.59
C SER A 48 21.92 -19.65 0.33
N ILE A 49 21.52 -18.48 -0.19
CA ILE A 49 20.74 -18.38 -1.43
C ILE A 49 21.52 -18.94 -2.62
N LYS A 50 22.82 -18.60 -2.73
CA LYS A 50 23.69 -19.06 -3.82
C LYS A 50 23.96 -20.56 -3.80
N SER A 51 23.91 -21.19 -2.63
CA SER A 51 24.07 -22.66 -2.49
C SER A 51 22.91 -23.48 -3.06
N ILE A 52 21.77 -22.83 -3.35
CA ILE A 52 20.58 -23.51 -3.88
C ILE A 52 20.73 -23.66 -5.41
N HIS A 53 21.31 -24.78 -5.84
CA HIS A 53 21.47 -25.15 -7.26
C HIS A 53 20.17 -25.78 -7.81
N SER A 54 19.16 -24.95 -8.02
CA SER A 54 17.87 -25.36 -8.57
C SER A 54 17.19 -24.21 -9.31
N ASP A 55 16.35 -24.57 -10.28
CA ASP A 55 15.45 -23.66 -11.02
C ASP A 55 14.16 -23.38 -10.26
N ARG A 56 14.08 -23.75 -8.97
CA ARG A 56 13.00 -23.39 -8.07
C ARG A 56 13.26 -22.04 -7.40
N ILE A 57 12.20 -21.45 -6.86
CA ILE A 57 12.28 -20.24 -6.03
C ILE A 57 13.31 -20.47 -4.91
N ARG A 58 14.37 -19.65 -4.88
CA ARG A 58 15.51 -19.84 -3.95
C ARG A 58 15.34 -19.12 -2.64
N TYR A 59 14.54 -18.06 -2.59
CA TYR A 59 14.21 -17.39 -1.33
C TYR A 59 12.81 -16.82 -1.36
N THR A 60 12.26 -16.66 -0.16
CA THR A 60 11.06 -15.90 0.09
C THR A 60 11.43 -14.54 0.64
N HIS A 61 10.90 -13.50 0.02
CA HIS A 61 11.03 -12.10 0.42
C HIS A 61 9.68 -11.59 0.92
N VAL A 62 9.65 -11.14 2.17
CA VAL A 62 8.49 -10.50 2.78
C VAL A 62 8.79 -9.01 2.97
N THR A 63 7.86 -8.16 2.57
CA THR A 63 7.85 -6.74 2.93
C THR A 63 6.71 -6.47 3.90
N ILE A 64 7.03 -5.89 5.05
CA ILE A 64 6.06 -5.35 6.00
C ILE A 64 6.13 -3.83 5.90
N SER A 65 5.09 -3.18 5.38
CA SER A 65 5.02 -1.72 5.22
C SER A 65 4.16 -1.10 6.30
N PHE A 66 4.65 -0.04 6.94
CA PHE A 66 3.94 0.67 7.99
C PHE A 66 3.33 1.96 7.45
N LYS A 67 2.14 2.33 7.91
CA LYS A 67 1.52 3.63 7.61
C LYS A 67 1.97 4.73 8.60
N ASP A 68 2.32 4.31 9.82
CA ASP A 68 2.83 5.20 10.86
C ASP A 68 4.28 5.57 10.59
N ASP A 69 4.57 6.86 10.68
CA ASP A 69 5.92 7.41 10.49
C ASP A 69 6.77 7.35 11.77
N GLY A 70 6.20 6.89 12.90
CA GLY A 70 6.80 6.91 14.23
C GLY A 70 7.12 5.54 14.84
N VAL A 71 7.20 4.47 14.04
CA VAL A 71 7.53 3.14 14.57
C VAL A 71 9.04 3.05 14.83
N ASP A 72 9.43 2.93 16.10
CA ASP A 72 10.84 2.81 16.50
C ASP A 72 11.45 1.44 16.16
N GLU A 73 12.77 1.37 16.09
CA GLU A 73 13.53 0.15 15.75
C GLU A 73 13.18 -1.02 16.68
N LYS A 74 12.99 -0.76 17.98
CA LYS A 74 12.65 -1.79 18.99
C LYS A 74 11.30 -2.43 18.69
N THR A 75 10.33 -1.63 18.26
CA THR A 75 8.99 -2.09 17.87
C THR A 75 9.05 -2.84 16.55
N LEU A 76 9.79 -2.33 15.56
CA LEU A 76 10.03 -3.04 14.30
C LEU A 76 10.66 -4.42 14.54
N LYS A 77 11.67 -4.50 15.40
CA LYS A 77 12.29 -5.77 15.79
C LYS A 77 11.27 -6.73 16.41
N LYS A 78 10.48 -6.28 17.39
CA LYS A 78 9.45 -7.12 18.02
C LYS A 78 8.41 -7.63 17.01
N ILE A 79 8.03 -6.80 16.04
CA ILE A 79 7.09 -7.19 14.98
C ILE A 79 7.70 -8.27 14.09
N VAL A 80 8.95 -8.10 13.69
CA VAL A 80 9.70 -9.07 12.86
C VAL A 80 9.91 -10.39 13.59
N ASP A 81 10.27 -10.34 14.88
CA ASP A 81 10.44 -11.53 15.72
C ASP A 81 9.09 -12.25 15.89
N TYR A 82 8.00 -11.52 16.17
CA TYR A 82 6.67 -12.12 16.29
C TYR A 82 6.18 -12.73 14.97
N TYR A 83 6.46 -12.09 13.82
CA TYR A 83 6.15 -12.65 12.51
C TYR A 83 6.91 -13.96 12.27
N ARG A 84 8.20 -14.01 12.63
CA ARG A 84 9.01 -15.23 12.56
C ARG A 84 8.38 -16.33 13.39
N ASP A 85 8.04 -16.06 14.65
CA ASP A 85 7.52 -17.07 15.56
C ASP A 85 6.18 -17.66 15.08
N LEU A 86 5.34 -16.85 14.43
CA LEU A 86 4.08 -17.32 13.80
C LEU A 86 4.34 -18.23 12.59
N ILE A 87 5.28 -17.85 11.71
CA ILE A 87 5.56 -18.58 10.47
C ILE A 87 6.37 -19.85 10.71
N PHE A 88 7.32 -19.81 11.64
CA PHE A 88 8.29 -20.86 11.89
C PHE A 88 7.97 -21.71 13.11
N ASN A 89 6.76 -21.64 13.67
CA ASN A 89 6.37 -22.41 14.86
C ASN A 89 6.63 -23.93 14.73
N ALA A 90 6.49 -24.47 13.52
CA ALA A 90 6.74 -25.89 13.23
C ALA A 90 8.22 -26.23 12.92
N TYR A 91 9.13 -25.25 13.02
CA TYR A 91 10.55 -25.39 12.69
C TYR A 91 11.40 -25.04 13.91
N ARG A 92 12.54 -25.71 14.02
CA ARG A 92 13.58 -25.34 15.00
C ARG A 92 14.44 -24.21 14.44
N GLU A 93 14.99 -23.39 15.32
CA GLU A 93 15.83 -22.24 14.92
C GLU A 93 17.07 -22.66 14.11
N ASP A 94 17.56 -23.89 14.29
CA ASP A 94 18.71 -24.44 13.57
C ASP A 94 18.37 -25.01 12.19
N GLU A 95 17.10 -24.95 11.76
CA GLU A 95 16.63 -25.45 10.47
C GLU A 95 16.55 -24.37 9.38
N TYR A 96 16.61 -23.09 9.72
CA TYR A 96 16.40 -22.01 8.77
C TYR A 96 17.29 -20.80 9.01
N LEU A 97 17.57 -20.06 7.94
CA LEU A 97 18.18 -18.74 8.03
C LEU A 97 17.09 -17.68 7.89
N TYR A 98 17.07 -16.73 8.83
CA TYR A 98 16.11 -15.64 8.85
C TYR A 98 16.84 -14.30 8.95
N TYR A 99 16.81 -13.54 7.85
CA TYR A 99 17.40 -12.21 7.79
C TYR A 99 16.31 -11.15 7.74
N ALA A 100 16.47 -10.07 8.49
CA ALA A 100 15.57 -8.93 8.40
C ALA A 100 16.28 -7.59 8.57
N GLU A 101 15.83 -6.61 7.80
CA GLU A 101 16.32 -5.23 7.80
C GLU A 101 15.15 -4.24 7.77
N ALA A 102 15.22 -3.19 8.59
CA ALA A 102 14.30 -2.06 8.55
C ALA A 102 14.86 -0.95 7.67
N HIS A 103 13.96 -0.30 6.92
CA HIS A 103 14.22 0.89 6.14
C HIS A 103 13.34 2.02 6.69
N ILE A 104 13.97 3.03 7.28
CA ILE A 104 13.32 4.22 7.83
C ILE A 104 13.65 5.40 6.90
N PRO A 105 12.67 6.00 6.20
CA PRO A 105 12.96 7.07 5.25
C PRO A 105 13.55 8.31 5.93
N ARG A 106 14.75 8.72 5.51
CA ARG A 106 15.35 10.02 5.89
C ARG A 106 14.58 11.16 5.23
N ILE A 107 14.25 10.98 3.94
CA ILE A 107 13.47 11.92 3.14
C ILE A 107 12.05 11.37 3.00
N LYS A 108 11.11 11.94 3.75
CA LYS A 108 9.71 11.53 3.78
C LYS A 108 8.98 11.79 2.46
N LYS A 109 9.46 12.72 1.62
CA LYS A 109 8.85 13.12 0.35
C LYS A 109 9.89 13.18 -0.75
N VAL A 110 9.81 12.27 -1.73
CA VAL A 110 10.68 12.29 -2.91
C VAL A 110 9.85 12.70 -4.12
N ILE A 111 10.30 13.72 -4.84
CA ILE A 111 9.72 14.10 -6.13
C ILE A 111 10.28 13.15 -7.18
N GLY A 112 9.43 12.30 -7.76
CA GLY A 112 9.83 11.47 -8.89
C GLY A 112 10.18 12.32 -10.11
N LYS A 113 10.95 11.78 -11.07
CA LYS A 113 11.27 12.48 -12.33
C LYS A 113 10.06 12.96 -13.14
N ASN A 114 8.88 12.43 -12.84
CA ASN A 114 7.59 12.81 -13.41
C ASN A 114 6.82 13.87 -12.59
N GLY A 115 7.46 14.49 -11.59
CA GLY A 115 6.82 15.48 -10.71
C GLY A 115 5.92 14.90 -9.63
N ILE A 116 5.71 13.57 -9.59
CA ILE A 116 4.85 12.95 -8.58
C ILE A 116 5.60 12.88 -7.24
N VAL A 117 5.08 13.58 -6.24
CA VAL A 117 5.54 13.47 -4.84
C VAL A 117 5.12 12.10 -4.31
N ARG A 118 6.11 11.28 -3.94
CA ARG A 118 5.87 10.00 -3.26
C ARG A 118 6.26 10.13 -1.80
N SER A 119 5.29 9.93 -0.91
CA SER A 119 5.59 9.71 0.51
C SER A 119 6.28 8.35 0.65
N ARG A 120 7.48 8.34 1.26
CA ARG A 120 8.15 7.10 1.66
C ARG A 120 7.75 6.82 3.10
N LYS A 121 7.35 5.57 3.36
CA LYS A 121 6.95 5.09 4.68
C LYS A 121 7.93 4.04 5.21
N PRO A 122 8.07 3.88 6.55
CA PRO A 122 8.88 2.83 7.13
C PRO A 122 8.45 1.44 6.65
N HIS A 123 9.42 0.58 6.41
CA HIS A 123 9.14 -0.81 6.02
C HIS A 123 10.26 -1.76 6.43
N CYS A 124 9.90 -2.99 6.71
CA CYS A 124 10.85 -4.08 6.96
C CYS A 124 10.92 -5.01 5.76
N HIS A 125 12.12 -5.44 5.43
CA HIS A 125 12.41 -6.54 4.53
C HIS A 125 12.80 -7.77 5.36
N ILE A 126 12.15 -8.90 5.13
CA ILE A 126 12.53 -10.20 5.68
C ILE A 126 12.86 -11.10 4.50
N VAL A 127 13.97 -11.83 4.59
CA VAL A 127 14.44 -12.74 3.55
C VAL A 127 14.80 -14.08 4.18
N VAL A 128 14.25 -15.15 3.61
CA VAL A 128 14.50 -16.52 4.06
C VAL A 128 14.83 -17.38 2.84
N PRO A 129 16.02 -18.01 2.80
CA PRO A 129 16.35 -19.03 1.80
C PRO A 129 15.38 -20.21 1.86
N ASN A 130 14.95 -20.72 0.71
CA ASN A 130 14.03 -21.85 0.58
C ASN A 130 14.79 -23.19 0.67
N ILE A 131 15.56 -23.34 1.73
CA ILE A 131 16.31 -24.56 2.06
C ILE A 131 16.27 -24.76 3.57
N ASN A 132 16.01 -25.99 4.00
CA ASN A 132 16.15 -26.39 5.39
C ASN A 132 17.62 -26.76 5.64
N LEU A 133 18.26 -26.06 6.58
CA LEU A 133 19.71 -26.16 6.86
C LEU A 133 20.12 -27.52 7.42
N LYS A 134 19.19 -28.29 7.99
CA LYS A 134 19.47 -29.64 8.54
C LYS A 134 19.34 -30.73 7.49
N THR A 135 18.33 -30.63 6.64
CA THR A 135 17.99 -31.69 5.68
C THR A 135 18.48 -31.41 4.26
N GLY A 136 18.86 -30.17 3.94
CA GLY A 136 19.17 -29.73 2.58
C GLY A 136 17.96 -29.68 1.63
N LYS A 137 16.76 -30.01 2.12
CA LYS A 137 15.53 -30.07 1.31
C LYS A 137 14.90 -28.69 1.16
N ALA A 138 14.00 -28.55 0.19
CA ALA A 138 13.18 -27.35 0.07
C ALA A 138 12.38 -27.13 1.36
N MET A 139 12.37 -25.87 1.81
CA MET A 139 11.54 -25.43 2.93
C MET A 139 10.43 -24.52 2.41
N ASN A 140 9.25 -24.60 3.02
CA ASN A 140 8.10 -23.78 2.62
C ASN A 140 7.19 -23.49 3.83
N PRO A 141 7.65 -22.64 4.78
CA PRO A 141 6.90 -22.39 6.02
C PRO A 141 5.62 -21.59 5.77
N TRP A 142 5.51 -20.91 4.61
CA TRP A 142 4.29 -20.24 4.16
C TRP A 142 3.27 -21.17 3.49
N GLY A 143 3.59 -22.46 3.32
CA GLY A 143 2.77 -23.41 2.57
C GLY A 143 2.70 -23.14 1.06
N GLY A 144 3.37 -22.09 0.57
CA GLY A 144 3.44 -21.68 -0.83
C GLY A 144 2.98 -20.23 -1.02
N VAL A 145 3.42 -19.57 -2.09
CA VAL A 145 2.99 -18.20 -2.45
C VAL A 145 1.76 -18.24 -3.37
N HIS A 146 0.82 -19.14 -3.08
CA HIS A 146 -0.36 -19.36 -3.90
C HIS A 146 -1.57 -18.59 -3.36
N LYS A 147 -2.50 -18.22 -4.25
CA LYS A 147 -3.72 -17.48 -3.89
C LYS A 147 -4.55 -18.14 -2.78
N HIS A 148 -4.42 -19.45 -2.59
CA HIS A 148 -5.15 -20.19 -1.57
C HIS A 148 -4.70 -19.90 -0.13
N HIS A 149 -3.54 -19.27 0.09
CA HIS A 149 -3.00 -18.99 1.43
C HIS A 149 -3.15 -17.53 1.88
N LEU A 150 -3.81 -16.70 1.07
CA LEU A 150 -3.97 -15.27 1.35
C LEU A 150 -4.69 -15.03 2.69
N GLU A 151 -5.69 -15.84 3.03
CA GLU A 151 -6.43 -15.73 4.29
C GLU A 151 -5.55 -15.97 5.53
N PHE A 152 -4.58 -16.90 5.45
CA PHE A 152 -3.62 -17.13 6.54
C PHE A 152 -2.67 -15.95 6.71
N HIS A 153 -2.21 -15.37 5.60
CA HIS A 153 -1.37 -14.18 5.64
C HIS A 153 -2.11 -12.95 6.16
N ASP A 154 -3.40 -12.81 5.81
CA ASP A 154 -4.29 -11.79 6.37
C ASP A 154 -4.47 -12.00 7.88
N ALA A 155 -4.69 -13.24 8.34
CA ALA A 155 -4.81 -13.55 9.77
C ALA A 155 -3.52 -13.20 10.56
N ILE A 156 -2.35 -13.49 10.01
CA ILE A 156 -1.05 -13.12 10.62
C ILE A 156 -0.91 -11.60 10.69
N GLN A 157 -1.30 -10.90 9.63
CA GLN A 157 -1.29 -9.44 9.60
C GLN A 157 -2.24 -8.84 10.64
N GLU A 158 -3.44 -9.40 10.81
CA GLU A 158 -4.39 -9.01 11.85
C GLU A 158 -3.84 -9.30 13.25
N ALA A 159 -3.19 -10.45 13.46
CA ALA A 159 -2.56 -10.79 14.74
C ALA A 159 -1.44 -9.79 15.11
N ILE A 160 -0.63 -9.36 14.13
CA ILE A 160 0.36 -8.30 14.33
C ILE A 160 -0.32 -6.97 14.66
N CYS A 161 -1.38 -6.61 13.93
CA CYS A 161 -2.12 -5.38 14.17
C CYS A 161 -2.71 -5.33 15.58
N ALA A 162 -3.38 -6.40 16.00
CA ALA A 162 -3.94 -6.55 17.33
C ALA A 162 -2.86 -6.49 18.44
N LYS A 163 -1.73 -7.17 18.25
CA LYS A 163 -0.68 -7.25 19.27
C LYS A 163 0.09 -5.94 19.46
N PHE A 164 0.30 -5.19 18.39
CA PHE A 164 1.13 -3.98 18.40
C PHE A 164 0.33 -2.68 18.25
N GLY A 165 -1.00 -2.73 18.38
CA GLY A 165 -1.88 -1.57 18.28
C GLY A 165 -1.88 -0.90 16.91
N SER A 166 -1.43 -1.61 15.87
CA SER A 166 -1.42 -1.11 14.50
C SER A 166 -2.81 -1.23 13.87
N ILE A 167 -3.18 -0.28 13.02
CA ILE A 167 -4.46 -0.33 12.30
C ILE A 167 -4.49 -1.54 11.34
N SER A 168 -5.47 -2.42 11.49
CA SER A 168 -5.77 -3.52 10.57
C SER A 168 -5.93 -3.05 9.12
N PRO A 169 -5.32 -3.70 8.11
CA PRO A 169 -5.60 -3.42 6.71
C PRO A 169 -7.02 -3.78 6.27
N ALA A 170 -7.71 -4.70 6.96
CA ALA A 170 -9.13 -4.97 6.72
C ALA A 170 -10.00 -3.78 7.15
N LEU A 171 -9.61 -3.07 8.21
CA LEU A 171 -10.22 -1.80 8.65
C LEU A 171 -9.69 -0.60 7.84
N SER A 172 -8.49 -0.72 7.30
CA SER A 172 -7.82 0.26 6.47
C SER A 172 -7.78 -0.19 5.00
N ARG A 173 -8.92 -0.69 4.49
CA ARG A 173 -9.08 -0.93 3.05
C ARG A 173 -8.64 0.34 2.31
N ARG A 174 -8.08 0.20 1.11
CA ARG A 174 -7.99 1.32 0.16
C ARG A 174 -9.41 1.70 -0.25
N THR A 175 -10.11 2.36 0.65
CA THR A 175 -11.15 3.33 0.38
C THR A 175 -10.41 4.65 0.21
N ASP A 176 -10.81 5.53 -0.71
CA ASP A 176 -10.05 6.77 -0.94
C ASP A 176 -10.03 7.71 0.31
N PHE A 177 -10.73 7.37 1.39
CA PHE A 177 -10.53 7.92 2.74
C PHE A 177 -9.12 7.69 3.33
N ASN A 178 -8.46 6.58 3.00
CA ASN A 178 -7.07 6.34 3.39
C ASN A 178 -6.07 6.98 2.42
N MET A 179 -6.50 7.34 1.21
CA MET A 179 -5.73 8.30 0.41
C MET A 179 -5.69 9.63 1.15
N GLU A 180 -6.79 10.12 1.72
CA GLU A 180 -6.82 11.43 2.38
C GLU A 180 -5.89 11.60 3.57
N SER A 181 -5.58 10.61 4.39
CA SER A 181 -4.52 10.79 5.40
C SER A 181 -3.11 10.89 4.78
N ASP A 182 -2.86 10.22 3.65
CA ASP A 182 -1.59 10.31 2.90
C ASP A 182 -1.59 11.49 1.89
N VAL A 183 -2.77 12.02 1.54
CA VAL A 183 -3.07 13.12 0.62
C VAL A 183 -3.22 14.45 1.36
N LEU A 184 -3.61 14.46 2.65
CA LEU A 184 -3.65 15.67 3.48
C LEU A 184 -2.26 16.24 3.71
N GLU A 185 -1.21 15.41 3.74
CA GLU A 185 0.17 15.90 3.76
C GLU A 185 0.78 16.08 2.37
N GLY A 186 0.23 15.42 1.34
CA GLY A 186 0.83 15.33 0.00
C GLY A 186 0.18 16.15 -1.10
N TYR A 187 -1.02 16.68 -0.92
CA TYR A 187 -1.84 17.18 -2.02
C TYR A 187 -2.59 18.47 -1.65
N ARG A 188 -1.82 19.56 -1.69
CA ARG A 188 -2.32 20.89 -2.08
C ARG A 188 -2.65 20.96 -3.59
N GLY A 189 -3.17 19.90 -4.21
CA GLY A 189 -3.64 19.98 -5.61
C GLY A 189 -3.86 18.67 -6.36
N ASP A 190 -5.14 18.33 -6.59
CA ASP A 190 -5.74 17.41 -7.61
C ASP A 190 -6.08 15.94 -7.28
N VAL A 191 -7.33 15.70 -6.82
CA VAL A 191 -7.91 14.38 -6.49
C VAL A 191 -8.04 13.42 -7.68
N PHE A 192 -8.03 13.90 -8.93
CA PHE A 192 -8.23 13.08 -10.12
C PHE A 192 -7.02 13.14 -11.06
N LEU A 193 -6.48 11.97 -11.45
CA LEU A 193 -5.28 11.82 -12.27
C LEU A 193 -5.57 11.36 -13.72
N ASP A 194 -6.83 11.30 -14.14
CA ASP A 194 -7.22 10.79 -15.46
C ASP A 194 -7.66 11.89 -16.45
N ASN A 195 -7.70 11.51 -17.74
CA ASN A 195 -8.10 12.38 -18.86
C ASN A 195 -9.57 12.82 -18.77
N LYS A 196 -10.33 12.33 -17.78
CA LYS A 196 -11.73 12.67 -17.50
C LYS A 196 -11.89 13.41 -16.17
N LYS A 197 -10.80 14.01 -15.68
CA LYS A 197 -10.74 14.84 -14.46
C LYS A 197 -11.80 15.94 -14.42
N HIS A 198 -12.06 16.59 -15.55
CA HIS A 198 -12.96 17.74 -15.58
C HIS A 198 -14.39 17.37 -15.15
N ILE A 199 -14.95 16.29 -15.68
CA ILE A 199 -16.31 15.86 -15.32
C ILE A 199 -16.38 15.34 -13.88
N LYS A 200 -15.34 14.64 -13.41
CA LYS A 200 -15.27 14.18 -12.02
C LYS A 200 -15.20 15.34 -11.04
N GLN A 201 -14.50 16.40 -11.41
CA GLN A 201 -14.42 17.61 -10.61
C GLN A 201 -15.76 18.34 -10.53
N ILE A 202 -16.48 18.47 -11.66
CA ILE A 202 -17.83 19.06 -11.67
C ILE A 202 -18.76 18.29 -10.72
N VAL A 203 -18.72 16.96 -10.77
CA VAL A 203 -19.56 16.12 -9.90
C VAL A 203 -19.18 16.27 -8.43
N LEU A 204 -17.88 16.35 -8.11
CA LEU A 204 -17.41 16.58 -6.75
C LEU A 204 -17.82 17.95 -6.21
N ASP A 205 -17.63 19.00 -7.00
CA ASP A 205 -17.95 20.36 -6.62
C ASP A 205 -19.45 20.47 -6.30
N GLU A 206 -20.32 19.88 -7.13
CA GLU A 206 -21.76 19.85 -6.90
C GLU A 206 -22.15 19.08 -5.62
N ILE A 207 -21.53 17.91 -5.36
CA ILE A 207 -21.78 17.13 -4.13
C ILE A 207 -21.52 17.97 -2.89
N ILE A 208 -20.48 18.80 -2.92
CA ILE A 208 -20.06 19.62 -1.79
C ILE A 208 -20.93 20.88 -1.67
N GLU A 209 -21.21 21.56 -2.78
CA GLU A 209 -22.04 22.77 -2.80
C GLU A 209 -23.48 22.49 -2.37
N LYS A 210 -24.07 21.40 -2.88
CA LYS A 210 -25.43 20.98 -2.52
C LYS A 210 -25.49 20.08 -1.28
N ASN A 211 -24.35 19.77 -0.67
CA ASN A 211 -24.23 18.87 0.47
C ASN A 211 -24.99 17.55 0.26
N MET A 212 -24.80 16.92 -0.91
CA MET A 212 -25.55 15.71 -1.27
C MET A 212 -25.34 14.60 -0.24
N SER A 213 -26.42 14.01 0.23
CA SER A 213 -26.41 13.06 1.35
C SER A 213 -26.58 11.59 0.94
N SER A 214 -27.00 11.37 -0.31
CA SER A 214 -27.44 10.06 -0.78
C SER A 214 -27.05 9.75 -2.24
N LYS A 215 -26.86 8.47 -2.57
CA LYS A 215 -26.68 8.03 -3.96
C LYS A 215 -27.87 8.39 -4.84
N ALA A 216 -29.07 8.53 -4.28
CA ALA A 216 -30.26 8.93 -5.01
C ALA A 216 -30.13 10.37 -5.53
N GLU A 217 -29.71 11.31 -4.68
CA GLU A 217 -29.43 12.70 -5.07
C GLU A 217 -28.32 12.78 -6.12
N LEU A 218 -27.23 12.02 -5.93
CA LEU A 218 -26.15 11.94 -6.90
C LEU A 218 -26.65 11.44 -8.27
N ARG A 219 -27.45 10.37 -8.30
CA ARG A 219 -28.02 9.85 -9.56
C ARG A 219 -28.92 10.86 -10.26
N THR A 220 -29.72 11.60 -9.49
CA THR A 220 -30.58 12.68 -10.04
C THR A 220 -29.74 13.76 -10.70
N PHE A 221 -28.65 14.20 -10.06
CA PHE A 221 -27.72 15.16 -10.65
C PHE A 221 -27.00 14.59 -11.88
N LEU A 222 -26.48 13.36 -11.81
CA LEU A 222 -25.79 12.77 -12.95
C LEU A 222 -26.69 12.66 -14.20
N ARG A 223 -27.99 12.43 -14.02
CA ARG A 223 -28.96 12.41 -15.13
C ARG A 223 -29.12 13.77 -15.81
N THR A 224 -28.84 14.89 -15.13
CA THR A 224 -28.86 16.21 -15.78
C THR A 224 -27.63 16.44 -16.67
N LEU A 225 -26.55 15.68 -16.45
CA LEU A 225 -25.30 15.79 -17.21
C LEU A 225 -25.25 14.84 -18.42
N GLY A 226 -26.05 13.77 -18.43
CA GLY A 226 -26.10 12.80 -19.53
C GLY A 226 -26.59 11.40 -19.13
N GLU A 227 -26.20 10.39 -19.92
CA GLU A 227 -26.61 9.00 -19.72
C GLU A 227 -25.88 8.38 -18.52
N THR A 228 -26.63 7.77 -17.59
CA THR A 228 -26.08 7.16 -16.38
C THR A 228 -26.20 5.64 -16.39
N LYS A 229 -25.21 4.94 -15.80
CA LYS A 229 -25.24 3.48 -15.58
C LYS A 229 -24.73 3.14 -14.20
N THR A 230 -25.49 2.34 -13.48
CA THR A 230 -25.00 1.68 -12.26
C THR A 230 -24.28 0.39 -12.65
N ARG A 231 -22.99 0.30 -12.32
CA ARG A 231 -22.15 -0.87 -12.57
C ARG A 231 -22.12 -1.76 -11.35
N ASN A 232 -22.06 -3.08 -11.56
CA ASN A 232 -22.05 -4.09 -10.49
C ASN A 232 -23.23 -3.97 -9.50
N ARG A 233 -24.43 -3.66 -10.03
CA ARG A 233 -25.63 -3.44 -9.22
C ARG A 233 -25.85 -4.58 -8.23
N GLY A 234 -26.06 -4.24 -6.95
CA GLY A 234 -26.29 -5.21 -5.88
C GLY A 234 -25.05 -5.95 -5.35
N LYS A 235 -23.84 -5.62 -5.81
CA LYS A 235 -22.58 -6.15 -5.28
C LYS A 235 -21.85 -5.11 -4.42
N LEU A 236 -20.91 -5.58 -3.60
CA LEU A 236 -20.07 -4.72 -2.73
C LEU A 236 -19.26 -3.65 -3.50
N ASN A 237 -19.01 -3.85 -4.79
CA ASN A 237 -18.28 -2.93 -5.65
C ASN A 237 -19.20 -2.19 -6.65
N GLU A 238 -20.41 -1.86 -6.23
CA GLU A 238 -21.37 -1.06 -7.00
C GLU A 238 -20.93 0.41 -7.10
N TYR A 239 -20.85 0.94 -8.32
CA TYR A 239 -20.48 2.33 -8.58
C TYR A 239 -21.26 2.92 -9.75
N GLU A 240 -21.33 4.26 -9.82
CA GLU A 240 -22.00 4.97 -10.91
C GLU A 240 -21.04 5.30 -12.07
N ALA A 241 -21.57 5.32 -13.28
CA ALA A 241 -20.86 5.80 -14.45
C ALA A 241 -21.72 6.81 -15.21
N ILE A 242 -21.10 7.87 -15.70
CA ILE A 242 -21.75 8.96 -16.44
C ILE A 242 -21.15 9.06 -17.84
N LYS A 243 -21.99 9.14 -18.86
CA LYS A 243 -21.61 9.54 -20.22
C LYS A 243 -22.23 10.91 -20.46
N PRO A 244 -21.45 12.00 -20.32
CA PRO A 244 -21.96 13.35 -20.56
C PRO A 244 -22.54 13.49 -21.96
N THR A 245 -23.53 14.37 -22.13
CA THR A 245 -24.12 14.66 -23.44
C THR A 245 -23.01 15.08 -24.43
N GLY A 246 -22.92 14.37 -25.56
CA GLY A 246 -21.87 14.59 -26.56
C GLY A 246 -20.55 13.84 -26.34
N ALA A 247 -20.36 13.15 -25.22
CA ALA A 247 -19.19 12.28 -25.01
C ALA A 247 -19.39 10.91 -25.68
N GLU A 248 -18.31 10.29 -26.16
CA GLU A 248 -18.38 8.93 -26.74
C GLU A 248 -18.42 7.84 -25.66
N ASN A 249 -17.71 8.05 -24.55
CA ASN A 249 -17.38 7.02 -23.58
C ASN A 249 -17.80 7.37 -22.15
N PHE A 250 -18.30 6.37 -21.41
CA PHE A 250 -18.61 6.49 -19.99
C PHE A 250 -17.38 6.83 -19.14
N THR A 251 -17.57 7.70 -18.16
CA THR A 251 -16.65 8.00 -17.07
C THR A 251 -17.09 7.23 -15.85
N ASN A 252 -16.21 6.38 -15.33
CA ASN A 252 -16.49 5.63 -14.11
C ASN A 252 -16.23 6.53 -12.89
N LEU A 253 -17.20 6.62 -11.98
CA LEU A 253 -17.12 7.34 -10.71
C LEU A 253 -16.84 6.32 -9.60
N ARG A 254 -15.60 5.83 -9.55
CA ARG A 254 -15.18 4.77 -8.61
C ARG A 254 -14.57 5.33 -7.33
N GLU A 255 -14.19 6.59 -7.36
CA GLU A 255 -13.55 7.31 -6.27
C GLU A 255 -14.51 7.47 -5.08
N TYR A 256 -13.93 7.47 -3.88
CA TYR A 256 -14.62 7.54 -2.60
C TYR A 256 -15.58 8.71 -2.52
N VAL A 257 -15.20 9.84 -3.11
CA VAL A 257 -16.01 11.05 -3.11
C VAL A 257 -17.38 10.87 -3.77
N PHE A 258 -17.58 9.77 -4.52
CA PHE A 258 -18.84 9.39 -5.15
C PHE A 258 -19.54 8.21 -4.46
N THR A 259 -19.00 7.71 -3.34
CA THR A 259 -19.53 6.57 -2.59
C THR A 259 -20.60 6.98 -1.57
N GLN A 260 -21.38 6.01 -1.11
CA GLN A 260 -22.43 6.27 -0.14
C GLN A 260 -21.86 6.74 1.21
N GLU A 261 -20.66 6.29 1.54
CA GLU A 261 -19.89 6.62 2.73
C GLU A 261 -19.50 8.10 2.74
N PHE A 262 -18.95 8.63 1.63
CA PHE A 262 -18.61 10.06 1.53
C PHE A 262 -19.85 10.94 1.55
N LEU A 263 -20.91 10.55 0.84
CA LEU A 263 -22.17 11.31 0.81
C LEU A 263 -22.78 11.45 2.20
N LYS A 264 -22.58 10.48 3.10
CA LYS A 264 -23.04 10.54 4.49
C LYS A 264 -22.19 11.42 5.41
N LEU A 265 -21.05 11.94 4.97
CA LEU A 265 -20.21 12.82 5.79
C LEU A 265 -20.90 14.15 6.10
N THR A 266 -20.47 14.78 7.19
CA THR A 266 -20.94 16.12 7.55
C THR A 266 -20.50 17.15 6.49
N PRO A 267 -21.25 18.26 6.31
CA PRO A 267 -20.86 19.33 5.39
C PRO A 267 -19.44 19.85 5.66
N SER A 268 -19.06 19.96 6.93
CA SER A 268 -17.74 20.41 7.36
C SER A 268 -16.63 19.42 6.97
N SER A 269 -16.90 18.12 7.08
CA SER A 269 -15.98 17.08 6.59
C SER A 269 -15.85 17.13 5.06
N LYS A 270 -16.97 17.21 4.32
CA LYS A 270 -16.99 17.37 2.86
C LYS A 270 -16.21 18.60 2.38
N LYS A 271 -16.38 19.74 3.07
CA LYS A 271 -15.66 20.99 2.76
C LYS A 271 -14.17 20.90 3.06
N LYS A 272 -13.73 20.17 4.10
CA LYS A 272 -12.29 19.91 4.32
C LYS A 272 -11.67 19.17 3.13
N HIS A 273 -12.44 18.32 2.45
CA HIS A 273 -12.01 17.63 1.24
C HIS A 273 -11.89 18.56 0.00
N SER A 274 -12.62 19.69 -0.07
CA SER A 274 -12.46 20.71 -1.13
C SER A 274 -11.57 21.91 -0.78
N LEU A 275 -11.42 22.28 0.49
CA LEU A 275 -10.69 23.46 0.96
C LEU A 275 -9.16 23.34 0.83
N SER A 276 -8.63 22.17 0.46
CA SER A 276 -7.25 22.00 -0.01
C SER A 276 -6.93 22.76 -1.32
N ARG A 277 -7.92 23.45 -1.90
CA ARG A 277 -7.87 24.13 -3.21
C ARG A 277 -7.69 25.66 -3.17
N LYS A 278 -7.84 26.33 -2.03
CA LYS A 278 -7.91 27.83 -1.97
C LYS A 278 -6.69 28.58 -1.43
N LEU A 279 -5.57 27.93 -1.12
CA LEU A 279 -4.32 28.63 -0.76
C LEU A 279 -3.37 28.68 -1.96
N ASN A 280 -3.71 29.53 -2.93
CA ASN A 280 -2.77 30.27 -3.78
C ASN A 280 -3.51 31.50 -4.35
N PRO A 281 -3.77 32.54 -3.55
CA PRO A 281 -3.96 33.87 -4.11
C PRO A 281 -2.57 34.46 -4.38
N THR A 282 -2.28 34.68 -5.67
CA THR A 282 -1.29 35.65 -6.19
C THR A 282 0.15 35.53 -5.68
N ALA A 283 1.03 35.03 -6.54
CA ALA A 283 2.36 35.61 -6.67
C ALA A 283 2.46 36.15 -8.10
N GLN A 284 2.54 37.48 -8.20
CA GLN A 284 2.97 38.23 -9.37
C GLN A 284 4.39 37.83 -9.77
#